data_AF-A0A2N0QNW9-F1
#
_entry.id   AF-A0A2N0QNW9-F1
#
_cell.length_a   1.000
_cell.length_b   1.000
_cell.length_c   1.000
_cell.angle_alpha   90.00
_cell.angle_beta   90.00
_cell.angle_gamma   90.00
#
_symmetry.space_group_name_H-M   'P 1'
#
loop_
_entity.id
_entity.type
_entity.pdbx_description
1 polymer ?
#
loop_
_entity_poly.entity_id
_entity_poly.type
_entity_poly.pdbx_seq_one_letter_code
_entity_poly.pdbx_strand_id
1 'polypeptide(L)'
;MDEIKLSDDVIEQIKDFDDRYWKLTEEQKSLIDKLITDKELKECYKNNGLCKKCNQPRRNYDYCNYCLFQPNFKNWTSGNHDVDEFIQKAQLKAKKFDQTIEWIEYDKFKD
;
A
#
# COMPACT_ATOMS: atom_id res chain seq x y z
N MET A 1 3.25 -12.76 -8.96
CA MET A 1 3.01 -11.33 -8.74
C MET A 1 3.65 -10.98 -7.42
N ASP A 2 4.72 -10.20 -7.42
CA ASP A 2 5.33 -9.75 -6.16
C ASP A 2 4.31 -8.86 -5.45
N GLU A 3 3.76 -9.37 -4.35
CA GLU A 3 2.75 -8.66 -3.58
C GLU A 3 3.43 -7.44 -2.92
N ILE A 4 3.00 -6.23 -3.30
CA ILE A 4 3.55 -4.96 -2.77
C ILE A 4 3.04 -4.68 -1.33
N LYS A 5 2.65 -5.72 -0.59
CA LYS A 5 2.01 -5.65 0.73
C LYS A 5 2.75 -6.50 1.74
N LEU A 6 2.54 -6.23 3.02
CA LEU A 6 2.92 -7.15 4.08
C LEU A 6 2.02 -8.39 4.03
N SER A 7 2.60 -9.54 4.34
CA SER A 7 1.87 -10.78 4.57
C SER A 7 1.05 -10.69 5.85
N ASP A 8 -0.06 -11.42 5.90
CA ASP A 8 -0.97 -11.42 7.04
C ASP A 8 -0.26 -11.85 8.34
N ASP A 9 0.67 -12.81 8.27
CA ASP A 9 1.48 -13.25 9.42
C ASP A 9 2.36 -12.14 10.02
N VAL A 10 2.86 -11.23 9.17
CA VAL A 10 3.67 -10.09 9.64
C VAL A 10 2.74 -9.06 10.28
N ILE A 11 1.59 -8.81 9.66
CA ILE A 11 0.58 -7.88 10.17
C ILE A 11 0.09 -8.32 11.55
N GLU A 12 -0.24 -9.59 11.73
CA GLU A 12 -0.73 -10.12 13.00
C GLU A 12 0.28 -9.91 14.15
N GLN A 13 1.58 -9.90 13.87
CA GLN A 13 2.63 -9.66 14.87
C GLN A 13 2.79 -8.18 15.26
N ILE A 14 2.39 -7.25 14.38
CA ILE A 14 2.66 -5.81 14.56
C ILE A 14 1.38 -4.95 14.65
N LYS A 15 0.20 -5.53 14.45
CA LYS A 15 -1.09 -4.80 14.38
C LYS A 15 -1.45 -4.05 15.67
N ASP A 16 -0.98 -4.54 16.82
CA ASP A 16 -1.28 -3.97 18.14
C ASP A 16 -0.25 -2.93 18.59
N PHE A 17 0.76 -2.62 17.75
CA PHE A 17 1.76 -1.62 18.06
C PHE A 17 1.20 -0.20 17.89
N ASP A 18 1.78 0.78 18.58
CA ASP A 18 1.39 2.18 18.38
C ASP A 18 1.72 2.60 16.94
N ASP A 19 0.74 3.18 16.24
CA ASP A 19 0.92 3.67 14.86
C ASP A 19 2.07 4.67 14.70
N ARG A 20 2.51 5.33 15.79
CA ARG A 20 3.61 6.29 15.80
C ARG A 20 4.91 5.55 16.12
N TYR A 21 5.75 5.37 15.11
CA TYR A 21 7.02 4.65 15.23
C TYR A 21 7.93 5.15 16.37
N TRP A 22 7.96 6.46 16.63
CA TRP A 22 8.78 7.03 17.71
C TRP A 22 8.29 6.69 19.13
N LYS A 23 7.08 6.15 19.28
CA LYS A 23 6.54 5.68 20.56
C LYS A 23 6.81 4.21 20.86
N LEU A 24 7.34 3.47 19.88
CA LEU A 24 7.64 2.06 20.04
C LEU A 24 8.86 1.85 20.94
N THR A 25 8.89 0.72 21.64
CA THR A 25 10.08 0.28 22.38
C THR A 25 11.18 -0.16 21.42
N GLU A 26 12.42 -0.25 21.91
CA GLU A 26 13.53 -0.72 21.08
C GLU A 26 13.36 -2.18 20.63
N GLU A 27 12.72 -3.01 21.45
CA GLU A 27 12.38 -4.40 21.08
C GLU A 27 11.36 -4.43 19.93
N GLN A 28 10.32 -3.58 20.00
CA GLN A 28 9.32 -3.47 18.93
C GLN A 28 9.96 -2.99 17.63
N LYS A 29 10.80 -1.95 17.69
CA LYS A 29 11.54 -1.43 16.52
C LYS A 29 12.44 -2.51 15.90
N SER A 30 13.18 -3.25 16.72
CA SER A 30 14.03 -4.36 16.28
C SER A 30 13.22 -5.48 15.62
N LEU A 31 12.05 -5.82 16.18
CA LEU A 31 11.15 -6.81 15.58
C LEU A 31 10.65 -6.36 14.21
N ILE A 32 10.22 -5.10 14.06
CA ILE A 32 9.81 -4.53 12.77
C ILE A 32 10.95 -4.61 11.75
N ASP A 33 12.17 -4.25 12.15
CA ASP A 33 13.33 -4.26 11.26
C ASP A 33 13.67 -5.68 10.76
N LYS A 34 13.37 -6.71 11.55
CA LYS A 34 13.51 -8.13 11.21
C LYS A 34 12.37 -8.65 10.34
N LEU A 35 11.12 -8.28 10.64
CA LEU A 35 9.93 -8.80 9.95
C LEU A 35 9.71 -8.17 8.58
N ILE A 36 9.87 -6.84 8.47
CA ILE A 36 9.66 -6.12 7.22
C ILE A 36 11.01 -6.02 6.50
N THR A 37 11.26 -6.90 5.53
CA THR A 37 12.51 -6.91 4.77
C THR A 37 12.52 -5.89 3.63
N ASP A 38 11.35 -5.64 3.04
CA ASP A 38 11.19 -4.63 2.00
C ASP A 38 11.47 -3.22 2.57
N LYS A 39 12.48 -2.57 2.00
CA LYS A 39 12.96 -1.27 2.47
C LYS A 39 11.89 -0.17 2.32
N GLU A 40 11.13 -0.18 1.23
CA GLU A 40 10.08 0.82 0.99
C GLU A 40 8.92 0.65 1.98
N LEU A 41 8.44 -0.57 2.18
CA LEU A 41 7.36 -0.86 3.13
C LEU A 41 7.77 -0.55 4.56
N LYS A 42 9.01 -0.85 4.91
CA LYS A 42 9.60 -0.49 6.20
C LYS A 42 9.59 1.01 6.41
N GLU A 43 10.07 1.77 5.43
CA GLU A 43 10.06 3.23 5.50
C GLU A 43 8.64 3.80 5.57
N CYS A 44 7.70 3.24 4.80
CA CYS A 44 6.28 3.60 4.85
C CYS A 44 5.69 3.35 6.25
N TYR A 45 5.98 2.20 6.86
CA TYR A 45 5.57 1.89 8.23
C TYR A 45 6.15 2.89 9.23
N LYS A 46 7.45 3.18 9.15
CA LYS A 46 8.13 4.09 10.09
C LYS A 46 7.57 5.51 10.01
N ASN A 47 7.24 5.98 8.80
CA ASN A 47 6.77 7.35 8.58
C ASN A 47 5.26 7.52 8.82
N ASN A 48 4.45 6.53 8.43
CA ASN A 48 3.00 6.68 8.36
C ASN A 48 2.24 5.61 9.17
N GLY A 49 2.89 4.62 9.76
CA GLY A 49 2.24 3.52 10.47
C GLY A 49 1.32 2.68 9.58
N LEU A 50 0.40 1.95 10.22
CA LEU A 50 -0.56 1.10 9.53
C LEU A 50 -1.84 1.84 9.19
N CYS A 51 -2.52 1.39 8.14
CA CYS A 51 -3.88 1.82 7.86
C CYS A 51 -4.85 1.09 8.79
N LYS A 52 -5.69 1.82 9.52
CA LYS A 52 -6.69 1.25 10.45
C LYS A 52 -7.76 0.36 9.80
N LYS A 53 -7.90 0.42 8.47
CA LYS A 53 -8.91 -0.35 7.72
C LYS A 53 -8.36 -1.68 7.19
N CYS A 54 -7.11 -1.70 6.71
CA CYS A 54 -6.53 -2.87 6.03
C CYS A 54 -5.22 -3.35 6.65
N ASN A 55 -4.72 -2.68 7.69
CA ASN A 55 -3.48 -2.99 8.42
C ASN A 55 -2.21 -3.02 7.55
N GLN A 56 -2.25 -2.43 6.35
CA GLN A 56 -1.08 -2.28 5.50
C GLN A 56 -0.33 -0.97 5.79
N PRO A 57 1.00 -0.92 5.64
CA PRO A 57 1.76 0.31 5.74
C PRO A 57 1.21 1.38 4.81
N ARG A 58 0.99 2.57 5.36
CA ARG A 58 0.51 3.71 4.58
C ARG A 58 1.64 4.29 3.74
N ARG A 59 1.44 4.42 2.43
CA ARG A 59 2.38 5.15 1.56
C ARG A 59 2.23 6.67 1.66
N ASN A 60 1.06 7.12 2.05
CA ASN A 60 0.71 8.50 2.26
C ASN A 60 0.06 8.67 3.65
N TYR A 61 0.31 9.80 4.31
CA TYR A 61 -0.25 10.08 5.64
C TYR A 61 -1.78 10.19 5.62
N ASP A 62 -2.33 10.81 4.57
CA ASP A 62 -3.74 11.20 4.46
C ASP A 62 -4.64 10.07 3.96
N TYR A 63 -4.12 9.15 3.16
CA TYR A 63 -4.91 8.05 2.59
C TYR A 63 -4.10 6.76 2.41
N CYS A 64 -4.83 5.65 2.24
CA CYS A 64 -4.25 4.33 2.00
C CYS A 64 -4.54 3.88 0.57
N ASN A 65 -3.50 3.76 -0.25
CA ASN A 65 -3.59 3.35 -1.65
C ASN A 65 -4.30 1.99 -1.80
N TYR A 66 -4.03 1.04 -0.90
CA TYR A 66 -4.72 -0.26 -0.89
C TYR A 66 -6.23 -0.09 -0.74
N CYS A 67 -6.68 0.68 0.24
CA CYS A 67 -8.10 0.91 0.47
C CYS A 67 -8.78 1.69 -0.66
N LEU A 68 -8.02 2.54 -1.36
CA LEU A 68 -8.53 3.40 -2.43
C LEU A 68 -8.65 2.64 -3.75
N PHE A 69 -7.62 1.88 -4.15
CA PHE A 69 -7.54 1.30 -5.48
C PHE A 69 -7.92 -0.18 -5.56
N GLN A 70 -7.61 -0.97 -4.52
CA GLN A 70 -7.84 -2.42 -4.55
C GLN A 70 -9.30 -2.83 -4.87
N PRO A 71 -10.35 -2.13 -4.38
CA PRO A 71 -11.73 -2.44 -4.76
C PRO A 71 -11.99 -2.32 -6.26
N ASN A 72 -11.29 -1.42 -6.95
CA ASN A 72 -11.48 -1.15 -8.36
C ASN A 72 -10.71 -2.13 -9.27
N PHE A 73 -9.68 -2.81 -8.76
CA PHE A 73 -8.87 -3.75 -9.56
C PHE A 73 -9.67 -4.92 -10.15
N LYS A 74 -10.82 -5.25 -9.55
CA LYS A 74 -11.73 -6.28 -10.07
C LYS A 74 -12.79 -5.74 -11.02
N ASN A 75 -13.01 -4.42 -11.02
CA ASN A 75 -14.14 -3.78 -11.68
C ASN A 75 -13.77 -3.24 -13.07
N TRP A 76 -12.49 -3.13 -13.39
CA TRP A 76 -12.02 -2.71 -14.71
C TRP A 76 -10.81 -3.55 -15.13
N THR A 77 -10.68 -3.75 -16.44
CA THR A 77 -9.50 -4.34 -17.10
C THR A 77 -9.36 -3.65 -18.45
N SER A 78 -8.13 -3.40 -18.88
CA SER A 78 -7.83 -2.93 -20.23
C SER A 78 -7.96 -4.03 -21.30
N GLY A 79 -8.18 -5.28 -20.89
CA GLY A 79 -8.05 -6.47 -21.72
C GLY A 79 -6.58 -6.88 -21.96
N ASN A 80 -5.61 -6.15 -21.40
CA ASN A 80 -4.20 -6.46 -21.44
C ASN A 80 -3.66 -6.61 -20.02
N HIS A 81 -3.29 -7.85 -19.66
CA HIS A 81 -2.81 -8.20 -18.32
C HIS A 81 -1.58 -7.38 -17.91
N ASP A 82 -0.62 -7.18 -18.81
CA ASP A 82 0.64 -6.49 -18.49
C ASP A 82 0.40 -5.00 -18.20
N VAL A 83 -0.52 -4.38 -18.94
CA VAL A 83 -0.95 -3.00 -18.73
C VAL A 83 -1.69 -2.87 -17.40
N ASP A 84 -2.61 -3.80 -17.11
CA ASP A 84 -3.37 -3.81 -15.86
C ASP A 84 -2.42 -3.99 -14.66
N GLU A 85 -1.50 -4.94 -14.72
CA GLU A 85 -0.51 -5.18 -13.67
C GLU A 85 0.38 -3.94 -13.47
N PHE A 86 0.81 -3.28 -14.55
CA PHE A 86 1.59 -2.06 -14.47
C PHE A 86 0.82 -0.93 -13.77
N ILE A 87 -0.43 -0.68 -14.17
CA ILE A 87 -1.27 0.39 -13.59
C ILE A 87 -1.53 0.10 -12.10
N GLN A 88 -1.91 -1.14 -11.75
CA GLN A 88 -2.16 -1.53 -10.36
C GLN A 88 -0.91 -1.32 -9.49
N LYS A 89 0.27 -1.73 -9.97
CA LYS A 89 1.54 -1.51 -9.25
C LYS A 89 1.85 -0.03 -9.11
N ALA A 90 1.64 0.78 -10.15
CA ALA A 90 1.88 2.22 -10.11
C ALA A 90 0.96 2.92 -9.09
N GLN A 91 -0.34 2.60 -9.10
CA GLN A 91 -1.32 3.11 -8.15
C GLN A 91 -0.98 2.71 -6.70
N LEU A 92 -0.58 1.46 -6.47
CA LEU A 92 -0.19 0.98 -5.14
C LEU A 92 1.11 1.61 -4.63
N LYS A 93 2.04 2.01 -5.52
CA LYS A 93 3.33 2.60 -5.16
C LYS A 93 3.33 4.13 -5.05
N ALA A 94 2.30 4.80 -5.54
CA ALA A 94 2.20 6.27 -5.51
C ALA A 94 2.38 6.81 -4.08
N LYS A 95 3.29 7.78 -3.91
CA LYS A 95 3.53 8.42 -2.60
C LYS A 95 2.60 9.60 -2.36
N LYS A 96 2.11 10.20 -3.44
CA LYS A 96 1.24 11.36 -3.45
C LYS A 96 0.12 11.20 -4.46
N PHE A 97 -0.97 11.94 -4.25
CA PHE A 97 -2.19 11.76 -5.04
C PHE A 97 -1.97 12.19 -6.49
N ASP A 98 -1.22 13.27 -6.69
CA ASP A 98 -0.77 13.79 -7.99
C ASP A 98 0.16 12.83 -8.76
N GLN A 99 0.73 11.81 -8.10
CA GLN A 99 1.55 10.76 -8.73
C GLN A 99 0.72 9.52 -9.12
N THR A 100 -0.56 9.49 -8.77
CA THR A 100 -1.42 8.35 -9.07
C THR A 100 -1.85 8.38 -10.53
N ILE A 101 -1.69 7.26 -11.22
CA ILE A 101 -2.24 7.06 -12.57
C ILE A 101 -3.70 6.64 -12.45
N GLU A 102 -4.59 7.29 -13.19
CA GLU A 102 -6.00 6.89 -13.31
C GLU A 102 -6.22 6.14 -14.63
N TRP A 103 -6.95 5.03 -14.56
CA TRP A 103 -7.43 4.34 -15.75
C TRP A 103 -8.79 4.90 -16.16
N ILE A 104 -8.88 5.39 -17.40
CA ILE A 104 -10.12 5.92 -17.98
C ILE A 104 -10.41 5.11 -19.25
N GLU A 105 -11.58 4.48 -19.29
CA GLU A 105 -12.03 3.76 -20.48
C GLU A 105 -12.24 4.72 -21.66
N TYR A 106 -11.86 4.26 -22.86
CA TYR A 106 -11.95 5.08 -24.08
C TYR A 106 -13.37 5.62 -24.32
N ASP A 107 -14.41 4.85 -24.00
CA ASP A 107 -15.79 5.24 -24.20
C ASP A 107 -16.23 6.43 -23.33
N LYS A 108 -15.51 6.74 -22.24
CA LYS A 108 -15.77 7.93 -21.41
C LYS A 108 -15.30 9.23 -22.06
N PHE A 109 -14.53 9.15 -23.14
CA PHE A 109 -14.06 10.30 -23.91
C PHE A 109 -14.95 10.61 -25.12
N LYS A 110 -16.06 9.88 -25.29
CA LYS A 110 -17.04 10.13 -26.36
C LYS A 110 -18.11 11.09 -25.84
N ASP A 111 -18.32 12.18 -26.58
CA ASP A 111 -19.38 13.17 -26.37
C ASP A 111 -20.78 12.62 -26.72
#